data_AF-A0A2I0QU23-F1
#
_entry.id   AF-A0A2I0QU23-F1
#
_cell.length_a   1.000
_cell.length_b   1.000
_cell.length_c   1.000
_cell.angle_alpha   90.00
_cell.angle_beta   90.00
_cell.angle_gamma   90.00
#
_symmetry.space_group_name_H-M   'P 1'
#
loop_
_entity.id
_entity.type
_entity.pdbx_description
1 polymer ?
#
loop_
_entity_poly.entity_id
_entity_poly.type
_entity_poly.pdbx_seq_one_letter_code
_entity_poly.pdbx_strand_id
1 'polypeptide(L)'
;MSQEFKRVRVSKQRQITIPKDFYDASGITDEVTIEFNGKEIIVRKAEYEQVDFSTDILRDLVEQGYEGKQLITKFEEIKAQIPNALNIMVEEAKKGPSFHSSDDLDEYLDALEDDEDQSPS
;
A
#
# COMPACT_ATOMS: atom_id res chain seq x y z
N MET A 1 0.56 16.90 -24.28
CA MET A 1 0.93 15.59 -23.70
C MET A 1 0.43 14.53 -24.66
N SER A 2 1.31 13.70 -25.19
CA SER A 2 0.94 12.62 -26.11
C SER A 2 0.51 11.41 -25.28
N GLN A 3 -0.74 11.00 -25.40
CA GLN A 3 -1.26 9.84 -24.69
C GLN A 3 -0.90 8.58 -25.49
N GLU A 4 0.04 7.79 -24.99
CA GLU A 4 0.41 6.50 -25.60
C GLU A 4 -0.54 5.40 -25.12
N PHE A 5 -1.07 4.62 -26.07
CA PHE A 5 -1.96 3.50 -25.80
C PHE A 5 -1.34 2.21 -26.31
N LYS A 6 -1.24 1.20 -25.44
CA LYS A 6 -0.77 -0.13 -25.81
C LYS A 6 -1.78 -1.17 -25.38
N ARG A 7 -2.20 -2.02 -26.33
CA ARG A 7 -3.08 -3.15 -26.03
C ARG A 7 -2.23 -4.31 -25.52
N VAL A 8 -2.50 -4.75 -24.29
CA VAL A 8 -1.84 -5.90 -23.66
C VAL A 8 -2.80 -7.08 -23.55
N ARG A 9 -2.25 -8.28 -23.53
CA ARG A 9 -3.04 -9.50 -23.29
C ARG A 9 -3.25 -9.65 -21.78
N VAL A 10 -4.47 -10.00 -21.40
CA VAL A 10 -4.78 -10.40 -20.02
C VAL A 10 -4.57 -11.90 -19.89
N SER A 11 -3.85 -12.33 -18.85
CA SER A 11 -3.66 -13.75 -18.55
C SER A 11 -4.95 -14.38 -18.02
N LYS A 12 -5.00 -15.72 -17.94
CA LYS A 12 -6.16 -16.42 -17.36
C LYS A 12 -6.36 -16.09 -15.87
N GLN A 13 -5.26 -15.81 -15.17
CA GLN A 13 -5.24 -15.37 -13.76
C GLN A 13 -5.45 -13.85 -13.62
N ARG A 14 -5.94 -13.16 -14.67
CA ARG A 14 -6.22 -11.71 -14.67
C ARG A 14 -4.98 -10.82 -14.48
N GLN A 15 -3.78 -11.36 -14.73
CA GLN A 15 -2.54 -10.59 -14.70
C GLN A 15 -2.34 -9.84 -16.03
N ILE A 16 -1.76 -8.65 -15.95
CA ILE A 16 -1.31 -7.86 -17.09
C ILE A 16 0.17 -7.54 -16.94
N THR A 17 0.91 -7.62 -18.03
CA THR A 17 2.31 -7.18 -18.06
C THR A 17 2.35 -5.70 -18.43
N ILE A 18 2.92 -4.86 -17.57
CA ILE A 18 3.15 -3.44 -17.85
C ILE A 18 4.28 -3.33 -18.88
N PRO A 19 4.08 -2.68 -20.04
CA PRO A 19 5.16 -2.49 -21.01
C PRO A 19 6.30 -1.64 -20.43
N LYS A 20 7.54 -1.98 -20.77
CA LYS A 20 8.75 -1.34 -20.25
C LYS A 20 8.72 0.20 -20.36
N ASP A 21 8.31 0.73 -21.51
CA ASP A 21 8.24 2.18 -21.75
C ASP A 21 7.32 2.91 -20.75
N PHE A 22 6.25 2.24 -20.30
CA PHE A 22 5.28 2.77 -19.35
C PHE A 22 5.80 2.64 -17.92
N TYR A 23 6.47 1.53 -17.61
CA TYR A 23 7.12 1.32 -16.31
C TYR A 23 8.19 2.39 -16.06
N ASP A 24 9.09 2.61 -17.03
CA ASP A 24 10.17 3.60 -16.93
C ASP A 24 9.62 5.04 -16.83
N ALA A 25 8.56 5.37 -17.58
CA ALA A 25 7.96 6.70 -17.56
C ALA A 25 7.10 7.01 -16.32
N SER A 26 6.47 5.99 -15.73
CA SER A 26 5.61 6.16 -14.55
C SER A 26 6.37 6.19 -13.22
N GLY A 27 7.64 5.79 -13.23
CA GLY A 27 8.48 5.75 -12.02
C GLY A 27 7.98 4.73 -11.00
N ILE A 28 7.31 3.68 -11.45
CA ILE A 28 6.89 2.56 -10.61
C ILE A 28 8.15 1.80 -10.19
N THR A 29 8.23 1.44 -8.90
CA THR A 29 9.27 0.55 -8.38
C THR A 29 8.65 -0.84 -8.18
N ASP A 30 8.26 -1.20 -6.96
CA ASP A 30 7.77 -2.55 -6.64
C ASP A 30 6.26 -2.61 -6.42
N GLU A 31 5.61 -1.49 -6.13
CA GLU A 31 4.20 -1.45 -5.72
C GLU A 31 3.39 -0.42 -6.49
N VAL A 32 2.12 -0.76 -6.75
CA VAL A 32 1.16 0.07 -7.45
C VAL A 32 -0.20 0.06 -6.75
N THR A 33 -0.88 1.20 -6.76
CA THR A 33 -2.28 1.31 -6.35
C THR A 33 -3.17 1.13 -7.57
N ILE A 34 -4.18 0.27 -7.45
CA ILE A 34 -5.15 -0.01 -8.51
C ILE A 34 -6.53 0.49 -8.06
N GLU A 35 -7.09 1.44 -8.80
CA GLU A 35 -8.42 2.02 -8.54
C GLU A 35 -9.39 1.65 -9.68
N PHE A 36 -10.63 1.29 -9.36
CA PHE A 36 -11.67 1.00 -10.34
C PHE A 36 -12.80 2.02 -10.28
N ASN A 37 -12.96 2.81 -11.35
CA ASN A 37 -13.98 3.87 -11.44
C ASN A 37 -15.24 3.44 -12.21
N GLY A 38 -15.59 2.15 -12.15
CA GLY A 38 -16.77 1.58 -12.82
C GLY A 38 -16.61 1.35 -14.32
N LYS A 39 -15.78 2.14 -15.00
CA LYS A 39 -15.49 2.01 -16.44
C LYS A 39 -14.04 1.62 -16.74
N GLU A 40 -13.12 2.04 -15.88
CA GLU A 40 -11.68 1.94 -16.13
C GLU A 40 -10.93 1.58 -14.86
N ILE A 41 -9.80 0.91 -15.06
CA ILE A 41 -8.82 0.60 -14.03
C ILE A 41 -7.70 1.63 -14.16
N ILE A 42 -7.45 2.38 -13.10
CA ILE A 42 -6.35 3.35 -13.01
C ILE A 42 -5.27 2.73 -12.15
N VAL A 43 -4.08 2.56 -12.74
CA VAL A 43 -2.88 2.12 -12.03
C VAL A 43 -2.02 3.34 -11.76
N ARG A 44 -1.68 3.58 -10.50
CA ARG A 44 -0.76 4.65 -10.07
C ARG A 44 0.41 4.00 -9.34
N LYS A 45 1.59 4.62 -9.37
CA LYS A 45 2.67 4.23 -8.45
C LYS A 45 2.11 4.26 -7.02
N ALA A 46 2.51 3.30 -6.18
CA ALA A 46 2.20 3.38 -4.77
C ALA A 46 2.94 4.58 -4.19
N GLU A 47 2.23 5.70 -4.03
CA GLU A 47 2.65 6.70 -3.07
C GLU A 47 2.22 6.14 -1.72
N TYR A 48 3.16 6.01 -0.77
CA TYR A 48 2.77 5.95 0.63
C TYR A 48 1.97 7.21 0.85
N GLU A 49 0.64 7.05 0.90
CA GLU A 49 -0.27 8.12 1.20
C GLU A 49 0.29 8.72 2.49
N GLN A 50 0.87 9.91 2.38
CA GLN A 50 1.37 10.63 3.52
C GLN A 50 0.10 11.15 4.19
N VAL A 51 -0.64 10.22 4.79
CA VAL A 51 -1.92 10.48 5.44
C VAL A 51 -1.64 11.62 6.40
N ASP A 52 -2.28 12.75 6.16
CA ASP A 52 -1.98 13.97 6.89
C ASP A 52 -2.62 13.89 8.28
N PHE A 53 -1.94 13.20 9.19
CA PHE A 53 -2.34 13.10 10.59
C PHE A 53 -2.11 14.38 11.37
N SER A 54 -1.69 15.48 10.72
CA SER A 54 -1.35 16.73 11.41
C SER A 54 -2.51 17.22 12.30
N THR A 55 -3.74 17.11 11.81
CA THR A 55 -4.93 17.56 12.55
C THR A 55 -5.24 16.65 13.74
N ASP A 56 -5.18 15.34 13.57
CA ASP A 56 -5.45 14.38 14.66
C ASP A 56 -4.40 14.44 15.77
N ILE A 57 -3.11 14.57 15.40
CA ILE A 57 -2.01 14.76 16.36
C ILE A 57 -2.20 16.06 17.13
N LEU A 58 -2.55 17.16 16.45
CA LEU A 58 -2.78 18.44 17.13
C LEU A 58 -3.96 18.35 18.11
N ARG A 59 -5.04 17.65 17.75
CA ARG A 59 -6.18 17.45 18.64
C ARG A 59 -5.78 16.67 19.90
N ASP A 60 -5.04 15.57 19.73
CA ASP A 60 -4.56 14.75 20.84
C ASP A 60 -3.60 15.52 21.75
N LEU A 61 -2.66 16.28 21.18
CA LEU A 61 -1.73 17.09 21.97
C LEU A 61 -2.43 18.22 22.74
N VAL A 62 -3.48 18.82 22.16
CA VAL A 62 -4.30 19.82 22.85
C VAL A 62 -5.12 19.18 23.97
N GLU A 63 -5.70 17.99 23.75
CA GLU A 63 -6.39 17.22 24.81
C GLU A 63 -5.46 16.81 25.96
N GLN A 64 -4.19 16.54 25.66
CA GLN A 64 -3.14 16.28 26.67
C GLN A 64 -2.68 17.55 27.41
N GLY A 65 -3.20 18.73 27.02
CA GLY A 65 -2.92 20.01 27.68
C GLY A 65 -1.61 20.66 27.24
N TYR A 66 -1.04 20.27 26.11
CA TYR A 66 0.13 20.95 25.56
C TYR A 66 -0.27 22.27 24.88
N GLU A 67 0.43 23.34 25.21
CA GLU A 67 0.16 24.68 24.67
C GLU A 67 1.44 25.40 24.20
N GLY A 68 1.25 26.42 23.35
CA GLY A 68 2.32 27.32 22.92
C GLY A 68 3.52 26.61 22.31
N LYS A 69 4.73 26.89 22.82
CA LYS A 69 5.97 26.28 22.30
C LYS A 69 6.06 24.77 22.59
N GLN A 70 5.46 24.30 23.68
CA GLN A 70 5.50 22.88 24.05
C GLN A 70 4.69 22.03 23.08
N LEU A 71 3.56 22.55 22.59
CA LEU A 71 2.74 21.92 21.56
C LEU A 71 3.52 21.73 20.26
N ILE A 72 4.25 22.76 19.82
CA ILE A 72 5.06 22.73 18.59
C ILE A 72 6.17 21.67 18.71
N THR A 73 6.91 21.67 19.82
CA THR A 73 7.99 20.69 20.03
C THR A 73 7.46 19.26 20.03
N LYS A 74 6.32 19.00 20.71
CA LYS A 74 5.73 17.66 20.75
C LYS A 74 5.16 17.24 19.39
N PHE A 75 4.57 18.17 18.66
CA PHE A 75 4.07 17.92 17.32
C PHE A 75 5.20 17.53 16.35
N GLU A 76 6.33 18.25 16.38
CA GLU A 76 7.50 17.93 15.55
C GLU A 76 8.10 16.56 15.90
N GLU A 77 8.21 16.23 17.19
CA GLU A 77 8.68 14.92 17.65
C GLU A 77 7.81 13.77 17.11
N ILE A 78 6.48 13.88 17.25
CA ILE A 78 5.54 12.85 16.79
C ILE A 78 5.54 12.77 15.26
N LYS A 79 5.46 13.91 14.57
CA LYS A 79 5.45 13.97 13.11
C LYS A 79 6.70 13.38 12.47
N ALA A 80 7.86 13.50 13.12
CA ALA A 80 9.11 12.89 12.67
C ALA A 80 9.15 11.37 12.84
N GLN A 81 8.42 10.81 13.81
CA GLN A 81 8.40 9.37 14.10
C GLN A 81 7.37 8.59 13.25
N ILE A 82 6.31 9.26 12.81
CA ILE A 82 5.22 8.64 12.03
C ILE A 82 5.71 7.96 10.74
N PRO A 83 6.57 8.56 9.89
CA PRO A 83 7.03 7.91 8.66
C PRO A 83 7.77 6.60 8.95
N ASN A 84 8.54 6.56 10.04
CA ASN A 84 9.29 5.38 10.44
C ASN A 84 8.35 4.30 11.01
N ALA A 85 7.40 4.68 11.88
CA ALA A 85 6.41 3.75 12.42
C ALA A 85 5.49 3.16 11.34
N LEU A 86 5.06 3.97 10.37
CA LEU A 86 4.31 3.51 9.20
C LEU A 86 5.15 2.59 8.33
N ASN A 87 6.42 2.92 8.08
CA ASN A 87 7.30 2.05 7.30
C ASN A 87 7.53 0.70 8.01
N ILE A 88 7.64 0.69 9.34
CA ILE A 88 7.71 -0.55 10.14
C ILE A 88 6.39 -1.33 10.04
N MET A 89 5.23 -0.68 10.16
CA MET A 89 3.92 -1.36 10.00
C MET A 89 3.74 -1.92 8.59
N VAL A 90 4.17 -1.17 7.57
CA VAL A 90 4.19 -1.64 6.17
C VAL A 90 5.15 -2.82 6.04
N GLU A 91 6.35 -2.76 6.61
CA GLU A 91 7.31 -3.88 6.59
C GLU A 91 6.76 -5.11 7.32
N GLU A 92 6.04 -4.94 8.43
CA GLU A 92 5.37 -6.03 9.14
C GLU A 92 4.19 -6.60 8.35
N ALA A 93 3.42 -5.76 7.64
CA ALA A 93 2.39 -6.23 6.72
C ALA A 93 3.00 -6.95 5.50
N LYS A 94 4.16 -6.48 5.02
CA LYS A 94 4.97 -7.11 3.96
C LYS A 94 5.69 -8.38 4.42
N LYS A 95 5.83 -8.62 5.73
CA LYS A 95 6.22 -9.93 6.28
C LYS A 95 5.09 -10.96 6.20
N GLY A 96 3.91 -10.57 5.73
CA GLY A 96 3.00 -11.52 5.10
C GLY A 96 3.69 -12.25 3.94
N PRO A 97 3.10 -13.34 3.43
CA PRO A 97 3.71 -14.14 2.37
C PRO A 97 4.07 -13.24 1.18
N SER A 98 5.37 -13.22 0.86
CA SER A 98 5.93 -12.55 -0.30
C SER A 98 5.81 -13.49 -1.49
N PHE A 99 4.90 -13.19 -2.41
CA PHE A 99 4.68 -14.01 -3.60
C PHE A 99 5.66 -13.60 -4.70
N HIS A 100 6.77 -14.32 -4.80
CA HIS A 100 7.80 -14.05 -5.81
C HIS A 100 7.50 -14.70 -7.16
N SER A 101 6.56 -15.65 -7.19
CA SER A 101 6.06 -16.32 -8.39
C SER A 101 4.57 -16.66 -8.25
N SER A 102 3.93 -17.01 -9.37
CA SER A 102 2.56 -17.53 -9.35
C SER A 102 2.46 -18.84 -8.57
N ASP A 103 3.54 -19.64 -8.57
CA ASP A 103 3.57 -20.94 -7.89
C ASP A 103 3.56 -20.78 -6.36
N ASP A 104 4.25 -19.76 -5.83
CA ASP A 104 4.26 -19.45 -4.39
C ASP A 104 2.88 -18.98 -3.87
N LEU A 105 2.08 -18.37 -4.76
CA LEU A 105 0.73 -17.90 -4.44
C LEU A 105 -0.28 -19.04 -4.43
N ASP A 106 -0.19 -19.95 -5.40
CA ASP A 106 -1.08 -21.11 -5.49
C ASP A 106 -0.85 -22.06 -4.29
N GLU A 107 0.40 -22.29 -3.86
CA GLU A 107 0.72 -23.11 -2.68
C GLU A 107 0.18 -22.51 -1.37
N TYR A 108 0.19 -21.18 -1.22
CA TYR A 108 -0.38 -20.51 -0.05
C TYR A 108 -1.91 -20.56 0.00
N LEU A 109 -2.57 -20.47 -1.17
CA LEU A 109 -4.02 -20.55 -1.27
C LEU A 109 -4.52 -21.97 -0.95
N ASP A 110 -3.83 -22.99 -1.46
CA ASP A 110 -4.12 -24.40 -1.13
C ASP A 110 -3.96 -24.65 0.38
N ALA A 111 -2.94 -24.07 1.02
CA ALA A 111 -2.70 -24.22 2.46
C ALA A 111 -3.78 -23.56 3.36
N LEU A 112 -4.51 -22.56 2.85
CA LEU A 112 -5.62 -21.92 3.57
C LEU A 112 -6.95 -22.67 3.41
N GLU A 113 -7.12 -23.42 2.31
CA GLU A 113 -8.32 -24.25 2.10
C GLU A 113 -8.35 -25.47 3.03
N ASP A 114 -7.19 -25.97 3.47
CA ASP A 114 -7.09 -27.14 4.36
C ASP A 114 -7.46 -26.84 5.84
N ASP A 115 -7.45 -25.57 6.28
CA ASP A 115 -7.78 -25.19 7.66
C ASP A 115 -9.29 -24.94 7.90
N GLU A 116 -10.13 -24.83 6.86
CA GLU A 116 -11.59 -24.66 7.01
C GLU A 116 -12.34 -25.99 7.27
N ASP A 117 -11.69 -27.15 7.07
CA ASP A 117 -12.33 -28.47 7.21
C ASP A 117 -12.21 -29.11 8.61
N GLN A 118 -11.61 -28.42 9.59
CA GLN A 118 -11.66 -28.81 11.00
C GLN A 118 -12.61 -27.94 11.81
N SER A 119 -13.87 -27.85 11.37
CA SER A 119 -14.97 -27.56 12.31
C SER A 119 -15.22 -28.80 13.17
N PRO A 120 -14.97 -28.79 14.50
CA PRO A 120 -15.38 -29.89 15.35
C PRO A 120 -16.91 -29.90 15.38
N SER A 121 -17.51 -30.99 14.92
CA SER A 121 -18.95 -31.25 15.03
C SER A 121 -19.40 -31.42 16.48
#